data_AF-A0A928BIP4-F1
#
_entry.id   AF-A0A928BIP4-F1
#
_cell.length_a   1.000
_cell.length_b   1.000
_cell.length_c   1.000
_cell.angle_alpha   90.00
_cell.angle_beta   90.00
_cell.angle_gamma   90.00
#
_symmetry.space_group_name_H-M   'P 1'
#
loop_
_entity.id
_entity.type
_entity.pdbx_description
1 polymer ?
#
loop_
_entity_poly.entity_id
_entity_poly.type
_entity_poly.pdbx_seq_one_letter_code
_entity_poly.pdbx_strand_id
1 'polypeptide(L)' 'MANLFYCKYCGQHNFSPQGLTCGYCPKSPTKKHQIYAGGSKPEYICKFCGFKSRTILSLTSHHCRSPHKYHEPL' A
#
# COMPACT_ATOMS: atom_id res chain seq x y z
N MET A 1 10.70 15.45 -11.30
CA MET A 1 10.65 14.10 -10.69
C MET A 1 9.19 13.78 -10.43
N ALA A 2 8.66 12.68 -10.96
CA ALA A 2 7.26 12.32 -10.77
C ALA A 2 7.08 11.66 -9.38
N ASN A 3 6.31 12.29 -8.50
CA ASN A 3 5.91 11.65 -7.25
C ASN A 3 4.85 10.59 -7.56
N LEU A 4 5.25 9.32 -7.49
CA LEU A 4 4.32 8.21 -7.57
C LEU A 4 3.59 8.04 -6.22
N PHE A 5 2.27 8.01 -6.26
CA PHE A 5 1.43 7.74 -5.11
C PHE A 5 1.11 6.27 -5.04
N TYR A 6 1.45 5.61 -3.94
CA TYR A 6 1.24 4.17 -3.76
C TYR A 6 0.02 3.90 -2.89
N CYS A 7 -0.70 2.81 -3.17
CA CYS A 7 -1.77 2.32 -2.32
C CYS A 7 -1.20 1.47 -1.18
N LYS A 8 -1.54 1.82 0.07
CA LYS A 8 -1.07 1.09 1.26
C LYS A 8 -1.58 -0.36 1.38
N TYR A 9 -2.67 -0.71 0.69
CA TYR A 9 -3.29 -2.04 0.78
C TYR A 9 -2.91 -3.00 -0.35
N CYS A 10 -2.63 -2.48 -1.54
CA CYS A 10 -2.39 -3.31 -2.72
C CYS A 10 -1.14 -2.94 -3.53
N GLY A 11 -0.45 -1.86 -3.17
CA GLY A 11 0.80 -1.46 -3.80
C GLY A 11 0.68 -0.93 -5.23
N GLN A 12 -0.54 -0.84 -5.77
CA GLN A 12 -0.85 -0.07 -6.98
C GLN A 12 -0.30 1.35 -6.85
N HIS A 13 0.17 1.92 -7.95
CA HIS A 13 0.71 3.27 -7.96
C HIS A 13 0.15 4.09 -9.10
N ASN A 14 0.05 5.40 -8.89
CA ASN A 14 -0.40 6.33 -9.90
C ASN A 14 0.36 7.66 -9.77
N PHE A 15 0.43 8.41 -10.87
CA PHE A 15 0.99 9.77 -10.90
C PHE A 15 0.07 10.78 -10.20
N SER A 16 -1.22 10.45 -10.07
CA SER A 16 -2.22 11.31 -9.45
C SER A 16 -2.90 10.62 -8.27
N PRO A 17 -3.04 11.30 -7.11
CA PRO A 17 -3.72 10.73 -5.95
C PRO A 17 -5.18 10.44 -6.25
N GLN A 18 -5.86 11.35 -6.96
CA GLN A 18 -7.24 11.17 -7.42
C GLN A 18 -7.39 9.97 -8.35
N GLY A 19 -6.48 9.82 -9.32
CA GLY A 19 -6.45 8.68 -10.24
C GLY A 19 -6.29 7.34 -9.52
N LEU A 20 -5.52 7.31 -8.44
CA LEU A 20 -5.41 6.13 -7.58
C LEU A 20 -6.72 5.89 -6.79
N THR A 21 -7.20 6.89 -6.05
CA THR A 21 -8.35 6.75 -5.13
C THR A 21 -9.69 6.49 -5.83
N CYS A 22 -9.81 6.86 -7.10
CA CYS A 22 -10.98 6.58 -7.93
C CYS A 22 -11.08 5.08 -8.30
N GLY A 23 -9.95 4.37 -8.28
CA GLY A 23 -9.91 2.94 -8.59
C GLY A 23 -10.51 2.06 -7.48
N TYR A 24 -10.95 0.87 -7.88
CA TYR A 24 -11.45 -0.16 -6.98
C TYR A 24 -10.29 -1.00 -6.39
N CYS A 25 -10.26 -1.12 -5.06
CA CYS A 25 -9.26 -1.91 -4.35
C CYS A 25 -9.92 -3.01 -3.50
N PRO A 26 -9.87 -4.29 -3.94
CA PRO A 26 -10.49 -5.39 -3.19
C PRO A 26 -9.80 -5.65 -1.84
N LYS A 27 -8.52 -5.27 -1.72
CA LYS A 27 -7.69 -5.43 -0.51
C LYS A 27 -7.95 -4.37 0.57
N SER A 28 -8.66 -3.30 0.23
CA SER A 28 -9.00 -2.22 1.17
C SER A 28 -10.34 -2.49 1.86
N PRO A 29 -10.50 -2.17 3.17
CA PRO A 29 -11.79 -2.27 3.85
C PRO A 29 -12.86 -1.40 3.20
N THR A 30 -12.49 -0.23 2.69
CA THR A 30 -13.41 0.73 2.05
C THR A 30 -13.59 0.48 0.56
N LYS A 31 -13.04 -0.62 0.02
CA LYS A 31 -13.07 -1.00 -1.40
C LYS A 31 -12.45 0.03 -2.37
N LYS A 32 -11.76 1.04 -1.84
CA LYS A 32 -11.07 2.09 -2.61
C LYS A 32 -9.58 2.08 -2.29
N HIS A 33 -8.74 2.51 -3.24
CA HIS A 33 -7.32 2.68 -2.96
C HIS A 33 -7.12 3.78 -1.93
N GLN A 34 -6.19 3.55 -1.00
CA GLN A 34 -5.84 4.52 0.01
C GLN A 34 -4.36 4.84 -0.08
N ILE A 35 -4.06 6.13 -0.22
CA ILE A 35 -2.71 6.62 -0.49
C ILE A 35 -1.85 6.40 0.75
N TYR A 36 -0.66 5.88 0.55
CA TYR A 36 0.37 5.81 1.56
C TYR A 36 1.02 7.18 1.74
N ALA A 37 0.85 7.78 2.92
CA ALA A 37 1.34 9.12 3.24
C ALA A 37 2.81 9.15 3.70
N GLY A 38 3.46 8.00 3.88
CA GLY A 38 4.79 7.92 4.50
C GLY A 38 6.00 8.16 3.59
N GLY A 39 5.81 8.69 2.37
CA GLY A 39 6.90 9.02 1.44
C GLY A 39 7.71 7.83 0.92
N SER A 40 8.78 8.06 0.17
CA SER A 40 9.71 6.98 -0.20
C SER A 40 10.61 6.66 1.00
N LYS A 41 10.46 5.45 1.54
CA LYS A 41 11.34 4.92 2.58
C LYS A 41 12.29 3.88 1.95
N PRO A 42 13.52 3.70 2.48
CA PRO A 42 14.42 2.65 2.03
C PRO A 42 13.82 1.24 2.25
N GLU A 43 13.01 1.10 3.31
CA GLU A 43 12.29 -0.13 3.63
C GLU A 43 10.89 0.21 4.15
N TYR A 44 9.91 -0.60 3.76
CA TYR A 44 8.54 -0.56 4.25
C TYR A 44 8.33 -1.76 5.16
N ILE A 45 7.83 -1.51 6.37
CA ILE A 45 7.61 -2.53 7.39
C ILE A 45 6.11 -2.67 7.61
N CYS A 46 5.60 -3.89 7.65
CA CYS A 46 4.20 -4.16 7.95
C CYS A 46 3.92 -3.90 9.44
N LYS A 47 2.94 -3.04 9.73
CA LYS A 47 2.51 -2.73 11.10
C LYS A 47 2.03 -3.96 11.89
N PHE A 48 1.49 -4.97 11.23
CA PHE A 48 0.85 -6.12 11.89
C PHE A 48 1.79 -7.30 12.14
N CYS A 49 2.72 -7.59 11.23
CA CYS A 49 3.57 -8.77 11.32
C CYS A 49 5.07 -8.47 11.31
N GLY A 50 5.48 -7.20 11.15
CA GLY A 50 6.89 -6.83 11.07
C GLY A 50 7.61 -7.24 9.78
N PHE A 51 6.91 -7.84 8.80
CA PHE A 51 7.49 -8.18 7.51
C PHE A 51 8.00 -6.92 6.82
N LYS A 52 9.21 -6.96 6.26
CA LYS A 52 9.86 -5.83 5.62
C LYS A 52 10.07 -6.07 4.14
N SER A 53 9.91 -5.01 3.35
CA SER A 53 10.15 -5.05 1.90
C SER A 53 10.67 -3.72 1.40
N ARG A 54 11.39 -3.74 0.27
CA ARG A 54 11.93 -2.53 -0.35
C ARG A 54 10.86 -1.70 -1.07
N THR A 55 9.69 -2.28 -1.35
CA THR A 55 8.58 -1.58 -2.01
C THR A 55 7.24 -1.98 -1.40
N ILE A 56 6.26 -1.06 -1.45
CA ILE A 56 4.89 -1.34 -0.99
C ILE A 56 4.23 -2.43 -1.84
N LEU A 57 4.54 -2.49 -3.14
CA LEU A 57 4.04 -3.55 -4.01
C LEU A 57 4.50 -4.92 -3.52
N SER A 58 5.81 -5.11 -3.31
CA SER A 58 6.33 -6.38 -2.80
C SER A 58 5.81 -6.71 -1.40
N LEU A 59 5.61 -5.70 -0.54
CA LEU A 59 5.01 -5.86 0.78
C LEU A 59 3.57 -6.38 0.68
N THR A 60 2.74 -5.74 -0.15
CA THR A 60 1.29 -5.99 -0.25
C THR A 60 0.93 -7.16 -1.18
N SER A 61 1.89 -7.68 -1.95
CA SER A 61 1.73 -8.88 -2.79
C SER A 61 1.49 -10.14 -1.96
N HIS A 62 2.03 -10.22 -0.74
CA HIS A 62 1.83 -11.35 0.16
C HIS A 62 0.60 -11.19 1.05
N HIS A 63 0.16 -12.31 1.63
CA HIS A 63 -0.87 -12.31 2.66
C HIS A 63 -0.28 -12.05 4.03
N CYS A 64 -0.97 -11.24 4.83
CA CYS A 64 -0.59 -10.92 6.19
C CYS A 64 -1.65 -11.39 7.17
N ARG A 65 -1.25 -11.72 8.40
CA ARG A 65 -2.16 -11.98 9.51
C ARG A 65 -2.70 -10.67 10.13
N SER A 66 -3.24 -9.80 9.28
CA SER A 66 -3.90 -8.55 9.68
C SER A 66 -5.42 -8.73 9.64
N PRO A 67 -6.23 -7.85 10.27
CA PRO A 67 -7.70 -7.91 10.18
C PRO A 67 -8.22 -7.87 8.73
N HIS A 68 -7.42 -7.34 7.80
CA HIS A 68 -7.76 -7.26 6.38
C HIS A 68 -7.07 -8.33 5.52
N LYS A 69 -6.31 -9.27 6.13
CA LYS A 69 -5.55 -10.35 5.45
C LYS A 69 -4.40 -9.89 4.54
N TYR A 70 -4.05 -8.60 4.55
CA TYR A 70 -3.01 -8.00 3.71
C TYR A 70 -2.04 -7.15 4.53
N HIS A 71 -0.80 -6.99 4.04
CA HIS A 71 0.19 -6.16 4.71
C HIS A 71 -0.21 -4.68 4.64
N GLU A 72 -0.03 -3.96 5.74
CA GLU A 72 -0.19 -2.52 5.79
C GLU A 72 1.14 -1.89 6.22
N PRO A 73 1.77 -1.06 5.37
CA PRO A 73 3.01 -0.38 5.70
C PRO A 73 2.80 0.62 6.85
N LEU A 74 3.83 0.71 7.72
CA LEU A 74 3.92 1.61 8.87
C LEU A 74 4.18 3.07 8.46
#